data_AF-A0A383ER21-F1
#
_entry.id   AF-A0A383ER21-F1
#
_cell.length_a   1.000
_cell.length_b   1.000
_cell.length_c   1.000
_cell.angle_alpha   90.00
_cell.angle_beta   90.00
_cell.angle_gamma   90.00
#
_symmetry.space_group_name_H-M   'P 1'
#
loop_
_entity.id
_entity.type
_entity.pdbx_description
1 polymer ?
#
loop_
_entity_poly.entity_id
_entity_poly.type
_entity_poly.pdbx_seq_one_letter_code
_entity_poly.pdbx_strand_id
1 'polypeptide(L)'
;MKCPLCNYHPTILILKGDAREYWSCEKCCLVFVPPEFFISKKEEIKRYLEHDNTLDNEGYVRMFQEKINTINKICSGINTVLDYGCGYEPVLK
;
A
#
# COMPACT_ATOMS: atom_id res chain seq x y z
N MET A 1 -22.13 5.48 -0.56
CA MET A 1 -21.27 4.50 -1.27
C MET A 1 -21.13 3.22 -0.45
N LYS A 2 -20.86 2.08 -1.09
CA LYS A 2 -20.60 0.82 -0.39
C LYS A 2 -19.12 0.74 -0.02
N CYS A 3 -18.80 0.43 1.24
CA CYS A 3 -17.43 0.21 1.66
C CYS A 3 -16.80 -0.98 0.91
N PRO A 4 -15.62 -0.84 0.27
CA PRO A 4 -15.01 -1.91 -0.51
C PRO A 4 -14.44 -3.05 0.37
N LEU A 5 -14.20 -2.80 1.65
CA LEU A 5 -13.67 -3.81 2.58
C LEU A 5 -14.78 -4.62 3.25
N CYS A 6 -15.67 -3.96 4.00
CA CYS A 6 -16.67 -4.64 4.83
C CYS A 6 -18.07 -4.67 4.20
N ASN A 7 -18.22 -4.15 2.98
CA ASN A 7 -19.49 -4.10 2.24
C ASN A 7 -20.61 -3.29 2.91
N TYR A 8 -20.32 -2.57 3.99
CA TYR A 8 -21.29 -1.77 4.73
C TYR A 8 -21.67 -0.49 3.97
N HIS A 9 -22.90 -0.06 4.21
CA HIS A 9 -23.48 1.22 3.83
C HIS A 9 -24.32 1.63 5.06
N PRO A 10 -24.19 2.82 5.66
CA PRO A 10 -23.60 4.11 5.23
C PRO A 10 -22.07 4.26 5.17
N THR A 11 -21.65 5.25 4.37
CA THR A 11 -20.31 5.83 4.30
C THR A 11 -20.43 7.35 4.25
N ILE A 12 -19.47 8.07 4.81
CA ILE A 12 -19.47 9.53 4.94
C ILE A 12 -18.39 10.12 4.03
N LEU A 13 -18.71 11.17 3.28
CA LEU A 13 -17.70 11.99 2.59
C LEU A 13 -16.90 12.79 3.63
N ILE A 14 -15.58 12.60 3.69
CA ILE A 14 -14.72 13.26 4.68
C ILE A 14 -13.89 14.41 4.08
N LEU A 15 -13.54 14.33 2.80
CA LEU A 15 -12.68 15.31 2.14
C LEU A 15 -12.90 15.30 0.63
N LYS A 16 -12.89 16.49 0.02
CA LYS A 16 -12.66 16.66 -1.42
C LYS A 16 -11.34 17.38 -1.62
N GLY A 17 -10.39 16.74 -2.30
CA GLY A 17 -9.02 17.23 -2.46
C GLY A 17 -8.27 16.39 -3.48
N ASP A 18 -7.19 16.91 -4.05
CA ASP A 18 -6.40 16.22 -5.09
C ASP A 18 -7.24 15.75 -6.29
N ALA A 19 -8.23 16.55 -6.68
CA ALA A 19 -9.20 16.25 -7.73
C ALA A 19 -10.03 14.96 -7.51
N ARG A 20 -10.15 14.48 -6.26
CA ARG A 20 -10.94 13.29 -5.90
C ARG A 20 -11.66 13.44 -4.57
N GLU A 21 -12.56 12.50 -4.31
CA GLU A 21 -13.29 12.40 -3.05
C GLU A 21 -12.71 11.29 -2.18
N TYR A 22 -12.68 11.54 -0.87
CA TYR A 22 -12.34 10.55 0.15
C TYR A 22 -13.55 10.31 1.03
N TRP A 23 -13.89 9.04 1.19
CA TRP A 23 -15.03 8.57 1.96
C TRP A 23 -14.57 7.70 3.12
N SER A 24 -15.31 7.71 4.23
CA SER A 24 -15.03 6.88 5.41
C SER A 24 -16.21 5.95 5.71
N CYS A 25 -15.91 4.71 6.08
CA CYS A 25 -16.90 3.74 6.53
C CYS A 25 -17.11 3.84 8.04
N GLU A 26 -18.34 4.09 8.48
CA GLU A 26 -18.67 4.20 9.92
C GLU A 26 -18.54 2.88 10.68
N LYS A 27 -18.57 1.73 9.98
CA LYS A 27 -18.48 0.40 10.60
C LYS A 27 -17.05 -0.09 10.79
N CYS A 28 -16.20 0.06 9.78
CA CYS A 28 -14.83 -0.47 9.80
C CYS A 28 -13.74 0.61 9.79
N CYS A 29 -14.14 1.88 9.79
CA CYS A 29 -13.27 3.05 9.79
C CYS A 29 -12.33 3.15 8.56
N LEU A 30 -12.53 2.35 7.51
CA LEU A 30 -11.77 2.46 6.28
C LEU A 30 -12.03 3.81 5.61
N VAL A 31 -10.96 4.55 5.34
CA VAL A 31 -10.95 5.67 4.41
C VAL A 31 -10.62 5.15 3.02
N PHE A 32 -11.42 5.47 2.02
CA PHE A 32 -11.26 4.99 0.65
C PHE A 32 -11.64 6.04 -0.39
N VAL A 33 -11.06 5.88 -1.58
CA VAL A 33 -11.41 6.65 -2.78
C VAL A 33 -12.45 5.84 -3.59
N PRO A 34 -13.49 6.48 -4.13
CA PRO A 34 -14.47 5.79 -4.97
C PRO A 34 -13.92 5.30 -6.33
N PRO A 35 -14.47 4.20 -6.91
CA PRO A 35 -13.96 3.62 -8.15
C PRO A 35 -13.93 4.55 -9.35
N GLU A 36 -14.83 5.54 -9.42
CA GLU A 36 -14.86 6.53 -10.50
C GLU A 36 -13.62 7.44 -10.55
N PHE A 37 -12.85 7.52 -9.46
CA PHE A 37 -11.58 8.26 -9.41
C PHE A 37 -10.36 7.37 -9.60
N PHE A 38 -10.54 6.06 -9.85
CA PHE A 38 -9.41 5.17 -10.11
C PHE A 38 -8.80 5.48 -11.46
N ILE A 39 -7.47 5.54 -11.49
CA ILE A 39 -6.72 5.72 -12.73
C ILE A 39 -6.73 4.43 -13.54
N SER A 40 -6.53 4.53 -14.86
CA SER A 40 -6.44 3.34 -15.70
C SER A 40 -5.22 2.49 -15.33
N LYS A 41 -5.28 1.18 -15.59
CA LYS A 41 -4.14 0.26 -15.41
C LYS A 41 -2.84 0.76 -16.04
N LYS A 42 -2.93 1.46 -17.19
CA LYS A 42 -1.75 2.06 -17.85
C LYS A 42 -1.14 3.18 -17.00
N GLU A 43 -1.98 4.04 -16.42
CA GLU A 43 -1.53 5.11 -15.53
C GLU A 43 -1.05 4.55 -14.18
N GLU A 44 -1.64 3.45 -13.67
CA GLU A 44 -1.12 2.74 -12.49
C GLU A 44 0.32 2.28 -12.73
N ILE A 45 0.59 1.64 -13.87
CA ILE A 45 1.95 1.20 -14.24
C ILE A 45 2.89 2.39 -14.36
N LYS A 46 2.46 3.46 -15.04
CA LYS A 46 3.26 4.67 -15.21
C LYS A 46 3.66 5.27 -13.85
N ARG A 47 2.69 5.42 -12.94
CA ARG A 47 2.92 5.90 -11.57
C ARG A 47 3.84 4.95 -10.79
N TYR A 48 3.66 3.64 -10.95
CA TYR A 48 4.51 2.63 -10.28
C TYR A 48 5.97 2.72 -10.70
N LEU A 49 6.25 3.08 -11.96
CA LEU A 49 7.61 3.27 -12.47
C LEU A 49 8.27 4.57 -12.00
N GLU A 50 7.55 5.43 -11.27
CA GLU A 50 8.12 6.64 -10.65
C GLU A 50 8.78 6.36 -9.29
N HIS A 51 8.76 5.10 -8.80
CA HIS A 51 9.43 4.75 -7.55
C HIS A 51 10.95 4.87 -7.69
N ASP A 52 11.57 5.66 -6.82
CA ASP A 52 13.02 5.79 -6.68
C ASP A 52 13.49 5.00 -5.45
N ASN A 53 13.61 3.69 -5.62
CA ASN A 53 14.00 2.76 -4.57
C ASN A 53 15.46 2.33 -4.81
N THR A 54 16.41 3.01 -4.18
CA THR A 54 17.84 2.69 -4.33
C THR A 54 18.45 2.08 -3.05
N LEU A 55 19.42 1.18 -3.22
CA LEU A 55 20.26 0.67 -2.13
C LEU A 55 21.13 1.76 -1.49
N ASP A 56 21.35 2.88 -2.18
CA ASP A 56 22.09 4.03 -1.66
C ASP A 56 21.27 4.82 -0.63
N ASN A 57 19.95 4.60 -0.57
CA ASN A 57 19.10 5.16 0.47
C ASN A 57 19.19 4.32 1.74
N GLU A 58 20.15 4.65 2.60
CA GLU A 58 20.37 3.94 3.87
C GLU A 58 19.14 3.87 4.77
N GLY A 59 18.30 4.91 4.77
CA GLY A 59 17.05 4.93 5.54
C GLY A 59 16.06 3.89 5.04
N TYR A 60 15.92 3.78 3.72
CA TYR A 60 15.08 2.78 3.08
C TYR A 60 15.59 1.36 3.36
N VAL A 61 16.88 1.11 3.17
CA VAL A 61 17.50 -0.20 3.45
C VAL A 61 17.33 -0.60 4.92
N ARG A 62 17.58 0.32 5.86
CA ARG A 62 17.43 0.07 7.30
C ARG A 62 15.99 -0.32 7.68
N MET A 63 14.98 0.37 7.14
CA MET A 63 13.57 0.04 7.37
C MET A 63 13.26 -1.42 6.96
N PHE A 64 13.76 -1.85 5.81
CA PHE A 64 13.57 -3.22 5.33
C PHE A 64 14.32 -4.25 6.19
N GLN A 65 15.55 -3.95 6.60
CA GLN A 65 16.32 -4.85 7.47
C GLN A 65 15.64 -5.04 8.83
N GLU A 66 15.07 -3.98 9.41
CA GLU A 66 14.29 -4.05 10.65
C GLU A 66 13.06 -4.95 10.51
N LYS A 67 12.35 -4.85 9.38
CA LYS A 67 11.21 -5.73 9.04
C LYS A 67 11.66 -7.19 8.97
N ILE A 68 12.73 -7.49 8.23
CA ILE A 68 13.26 -8.86 8.06
C ILE A 68 13.71 -9.44 9.40
N ASN A 69 14.45 -8.67 10.20
CA ASN A 69 14.91 -9.10 11.52
C ASN A 69 13.73 -9.43 12.45
N THR A 70 12.66 -8.62 12.38
CA THR A 70 11.44 -8.85 13.15
C THR A 70 10.74 -10.15 12.71
N ILE A 71 10.60 -10.38 11.40
CA ILE A 71 10.02 -11.62 10.86
C ILE A 71 10.83 -12.83 11.29
N ASN A 72 12.16 -12.81 11.14
CA ASN A 72 13.04 -13.91 11.54
C ASN A 72 12.94 -14.24 13.03
N LYS A 73 12.73 -13.22 13.87
CA LYS A 73 12.55 -13.42 15.32
C LYS A 73 11.21 -14.05 15.67
N ILE A 74 10.13 -13.66 14.99
CA ILE A 74 8.76 -14.10 15.31
C ILE A 74 8.44 -15.45 14.63
N CYS A 75 8.93 -15.65 13.41
CA CYS A 75 8.58 -16.77 12.54
C CYS A 75 9.77 -17.74 12.40
N SER A 76 10.18 -18.36 13.51
CA SER A 76 11.27 -19.34 13.50
C SER A 76 10.91 -20.55 12.63
N GLY A 77 11.89 -21.03 11.84
CA GLY A 77 11.70 -22.17 10.94
C GLY A 77 11.11 -21.84 9.57
N ILE A 78 10.76 -20.57 9.30
CA ILE A 78 10.42 -20.13 7.93
C ILE A 78 11.69 -19.99 7.10
N ASN A 79 11.69 -20.59 5.92
CA ASN A 79 12.81 -20.59 4.98
C ASN A 79 12.49 -19.92 3.63
N THR A 80 11.23 -19.56 3.40
CA THR A 80 10.73 -18.97 2.16
C THR A 80 9.71 -17.89 2.46
N VAL A 81 9.77 -16.77 1.74
CA VAL A 81 8.89 -15.61 1.91
C VAL A 81 8.45 -15.12 0.53
N LEU A 82 7.18 -14.73 0.43
CA LEU A 82 6.61 -14.08 -0.74
C LEU A 82 6.38 -12.60 -0.43
N ASP A 83 6.96 -11.70 -1.22
CA ASP A 83 6.79 -10.25 -1.08
C ASP A 83 5.96 -9.70 -2.24
N TYR A 84 4.71 -9.33 -1.97
CA TYR A 84 3.83 -8.72 -2.96
C TYR A 84 4.19 -7.24 -3.14
N GLY A 85 4.49 -6.83 -4.37
CA GLY A 85 4.85 -5.44 -4.68
C GLY A 85 6.29 -5.10 -4.30
N CYS A 86 7.21 -6.05 -4.40
CA CYS A 86 8.63 -5.91 -4.06
C CYS A 86 9.44 -4.92 -4.93
N GLY A 87 8.79 -4.14 -5.79
CA GLY A 87 9.48 -3.26 -6.72
C GLY A 87 10.06 -4.00 -7.93
N TYR A 88 10.63 -3.24 -8.86
CA TYR A 88 11.43 -3.79 -9.96
C TYR A 88 12.94 -3.76 -9.64
N GLU A 89 13.37 -2.91 -8.72
CA GLU A 89 14.76 -2.88 -8.21
C GLU A 89 14.87 -3.66 -6.90
N PRO A 90 15.80 -4.63 -6.81
CA PRO A 90 16.01 -5.37 -5.57
C PRO A 90 16.74 -4.48 -4.57
N VAL A 91 16.02 -3.98 -3.57
CA VAL A 91 16.61 -3.29 -2.41
C VAL A 91 16.84 -4.23 -1.22
N LEU A 92 16.56 -5.51 -1.42
CA LEU A 92 16.85 -6.62 -0.52
C LEU A 92 17.92 -7.51 -1.17
N LYS A 93 19.00 -7.77 -0.46
CA LYS A 93 20.02 -8.76 -0.84
C LYS A 93 19.86 -10.02 0.00
#